data_AF-A0A533YME8-F1
#
_entry.id   AF-A0A533YME8-F1
#
_cell.length_a   1.000
_cell.length_b   1.000
_cell.length_c   1.000
_cell.angle_alpha   90.00
_cell.angle_beta   90.00
_cell.angle_gamma   90.00
#
_symmetry.space_group_name_H-M   'P 1'
#
loop_
_entity.id
_entity.type
_entity.pdbx_description
1 polymer ?
#
loop_
_entity_poly.entity_id
_entity_poly.type
_entity_poly.pdbx_seq_one_letter_code
_entity_poly.pdbx_strand_id
1 'polypeptide(L)'
;MHRRRLWPRPVILSIAPLLIVLVAGWAGSSASVGSALAAQTDKKPKSKAIKASPAVSAVQMYVEAVASGDRVAAGLLDLACQFKMVTASPSRLKTFPPASDPVYSQCWDQLVSAHQRAVEQREQGVYVMWPGRGALVFFTEDLTSYAPSFFVMDLLGLSPPAGGLRVEPIDSKTLPAGSFRLREDAPLVAAPATLVRLRVTYKDPLTSPVTYAPGAYKWANTVQRPRAALKSITLKWVVLSGLRKLGFPSDQAVVNLPVTAATDTSPAVPFITETGGSVANSAAWWGPTDAPGVLIAAVGRATQFPDLRERMAMLNRVLIVDPNQPEALTALTRDLYQAILNDGATTHKMPVSDAGLAVRFNEFYWNTYSQTTRMEISLGMEMGGLSKPTPADYLYRMIPAMEKLAQVRPEDLENRFRLGNAYRWNNDQLAAIATHEALLQQIPPERATLRARALIELAWSKIAKVAWNRIFDDPVITEAYKEAEEAFKLTDRPLDKFAAAYTMAYSLVFTPNRDNRAILEHLTEARRWYLQVGGASPDSWRYLLANDTLKGVVEADPAFQSLLAAGDQG
;
A
#
# COMPACT_ATOMS: atom_id res chain seq x y z
N MET A 1 -70.23 28.82 4.49
CA MET A 1 -69.52 27.57 4.11
C MET A 1 -68.80 27.02 5.33
N HIS A 2 -69.04 25.74 5.64
CA HIS A 2 -68.86 25.03 6.92
C HIS A 2 -67.44 25.10 7.53
N ARG A 3 -67.20 25.40 8.82
CA ARG A 3 -67.55 24.79 10.15
C ARG A 3 -66.83 23.48 10.52
N ARG A 4 -66.00 23.59 11.60
CA ARG A 4 -65.83 22.67 12.78
C ARG A 4 -65.10 21.33 12.52
N ARG A 5 -64.39 20.66 13.45
CA ARG A 5 -63.98 20.80 14.87
C ARG A 5 -63.06 19.60 15.24
N LEU A 6 -62.18 19.81 16.24
CA LEU A 6 -61.81 18.92 17.38
C LEU A 6 -61.15 17.52 17.18
N TRP A 7 -59.92 17.45 17.73
CA TRP A 7 -59.16 16.38 18.44
C TRP A 7 -59.94 15.26 19.19
N PRO A 8 -59.29 14.30 19.92
CA PRO A 8 -58.07 13.47 19.70
C PRO A 8 -58.24 12.00 20.20
N ARG A 9 -57.23 11.10 20.06
CA ARG A 9 -56.61 10.32 21.18
C ARG A 9 -55.67 9.17 20.72
N PRO A 10 -54.71 8.77 21.59
CA PRO A 10 -53.58 7.89 21.33
C PRO A 10 -53.79 6.46 21.85
N VAL A 11 -52.87 5.54 21.53
CA VAL A 11 -52.69 4.29 22.27
C VAL A 11 -51.25 4.20 22.76
N ILE A 12 -51.10 4.18 24.08
CA ILE A 12 -49.91 3.90 24.86
C ILE A 12 -49.98 2.41 25.24
N LEU A 13 -48.85 1.71 25.21
CA LEU A 13 -48.60 0.64 26.17
C LEU A 13 -47.12 0.67 26.59
N SER A 14 -46.94 1.10 27.84
CA SER A 14 -45.71 1.21 28.62
C SER A 14 -45.26 -0.16 29.18
N ILE A 15 -44.09 -0.15 29.84
CA ILE A 15 -43.58 -0.95 30.98
C ILE A 15 -42.17 -1.48 30.63
N ALA A 16 -41.09 -1.35 31.39
CA ALA A 16 -40.62 -0.59 32.55
C ALA A 16 -39.09 -0.90 32.63
N PRO A 17 -38.26 -0.08 33.30
CA PRO A 17 -36.83 -0.34 33.46
C PRO A 17 -36.58 -1.26 34.67
N LEU A 18 -35.75 -2.30 34.51
CA LEU A 18 -35.27 -3.10 35.64
C LEU A 18 -33.77 -2.86 35.83
N LEU A 19 -33.46 -2.27 36.98
CA LEU A 19 -32.14 -2.10 37.56
C LEU A 19 -31.83 -3.35 38.40
N ILE A 20 -30.80 -4.12 38.06
CA ILE A 20 -30.14 -5.07 38.98
C ILE A 20 -28.63 -4.87 38.87
N VAL A 21 -28.05 -4.53 40.02
CA VAL A 21 -26.61 -4.52 40.32
C VAL A 21 -26.24 -5.91 40.85
N LEU A 22 -25.12 -6.50 40.41
CA LEU A 22 -24.18 -7.41 41.12
C LEU A 22 -23.19 -8.01 40.09
N VAL A 23 -21.95 -7.52 39.99
CA VAL A 23 -20.71 -7.97 40.67
C VAL A 23 -20.10 -9.28 40.13
N ALA A 24 -18.89 -9.13 39.58
CA ALA A 24 -17.76 -10.06 39.47
C ALA A 24 -17.86 -11.33 38.60
N GLY A 25 -16.81 -11.54 37.79
CA GLY A 25 -16.40 -12.88 37.36
C GLY A 25 -15.94 -12.98 35.90
N TRP A 26 -14.63 -12.87 35.68
CA TRP A 26 -13.96 -13.33 34.46
C TRP A 26 -14.30 -14.79 34.14
N ALA A 27 -14.62 -15.08 32.89
CA ALA A 27 -14.07 -16.18 32.07
C ALA A 27 -14.99 -16.45 30.86
N GLY A 28 -14.40 -16.53 29.66
CA GLY A 28 -14.96 -17.34 28.58
C GLY A 28 -15.59 -16.60 27.40
N SER A 29 -14.82 -16.56 26.30
CA SER A 29 -15.33 -16.73 24.94
C SER A 29 -16.11 -15.57 24.30
N SER A 30 -15.39 -14.57 23.80
CA SER A 30 -15.88 -13.78 22.66
C SER A 30 -15.78 -14.63 21.39
N ALA A 31 -16.95 -15.07 20.92
CA ALA A 31 -17.14 -15.72 19.64
C ALA A 31 -16.66 -14.80 18.51
N SER A 32 -15.52 -15.14 17.93
CA SER A 32 -15.15 -14.68 16.60
C SER A 32 -16.20 -15.25 15.63
N VAL A 33 -16.91 -14.37 14.93
CA VAL A 33 -17.62 -14.76 13.71
C VAL A 33 -16.55 -14.96 12.63
N GLY A 34 -15.78 -16.02 12.79
CA GLY A 34 -14.96 -16.57 11.73
C GLY A 34 -15.90 -17.31 10.81
N SER A 35 -16.06 -16.84 9.59
CA SER A 35 -16.58 -17.66 8.50
C SER A 35 -15.63 -18.83 8.31
N ALA A 36 -15.89 -19.92 9.03
CA ALA A 36 -15.26 -21.21 8.83
C ALA A 36 -15.66 -21.70 7.45
N LEU A 37 -14.84 -21.36 6.44
CA LEU A 37 -14.80 -22.10 5.19
C LEU A 37 -14.45 -23.53 5.55
N ALA A 38 -15.46 -24.40 5.53
CA ALA A 38 -15.30 -25.82 5.68
C ALA A 38 -14.18 -26.29 4.76
N ALA A 39 -13.14 -26.88 5.35
CA ALA A 39 -12.07 -27.53 4.63
C ALA A 39 -12.68 -28.65 3.78
N GLN A 40 -12.93 -28.38 2.49
CA GLN A 40 -13.13 -29.44 1.52
C GLN A 40 -11.81 -30.19 1.44
N THR A 41 -11.80 -31.42 1.95
CA THR A 41 -10.75 -32.39 1.65
C THR A 41 -10.75 -32.63 0.15
N ASP A 42 -9.92 -31.87 -0.57
CA ASP A 42 -9.65 -32.10 -1.99
C ASP A 42 -8.99 -33.47 -2.14
N LYS A 43 -9.79 -34.46 -2.51
CA LYS A 43 -9.28 -35.69 -3.11
C LYS A 43 -8.53 -35.29 -4.37
N LYS A 44 -7.19 -35.24 -4.32
CA LYS A 44 -6.32 -35.07 -5.49
C LYS A 44 -6.80 -35.99 -6.62
N PRO A 45 -7.37 -35.47 -7.73
CA PRO A 45 -7.62 -36.30 -8.88
C PRO A 45 -6.25 -36.71 -9.45
N LYS A 46 -6.04 -38.01 -9.64
CA LYS A 46 -4.87 -38.53 -10.35
C LYS A 46 -4.84 -37.88 -11.74
N SER A 47 -3.86 -37.02 -11.97
CA SER A 47 -3.58 -36.43 -13.28
C SER A 47 -3.37 -37.55 -14.30
N LYS A 48 -4.31 -37.72 -15.24
CA LYS A 48 -4.07 -38.48 -16.45
C LYS A 48 -3.17 -37.62 -17.33
N ALA A 49 -2.00 -38.12 -17.69
CA ALA A 49 -1.14 -37.47 -18.69
C ALA A 49 -1.95 -37.24 -19.97
N ILE A 50 -2.08 -35.97 -20.35
CA ILE A 50 -2.78 -35.58 -21.58
C ILE A 50 -1.93 -36.05 -22.75
N LYS A 51 -2.57 -36.64 -23.77
CA LYS A 51 -1.89 -36.96 -25.01
C LYS A 51 -1.41 -35.67 -25.66
N ALA A 52 -0.10 -35.52 -25.87
CA ALA A 52 0.47 -34.40 -26.60
C ALA A 52 -0.17 -34.30 -27.99
N SER A 53 -0.92 -33.23 -28.24
CA SER A 53 -1.47 -32.90 -29.55
C SER A 53 -0.67 -31.73 -30.16
N PRO A 54 -0.63 -31.59 -31.49
CA PRO A 54 0.06 -30.47 -32.13
C PRO A 54 -0.38 -29.09 -31.61
N ALA A 55 -1.67 -28.94 -31.29
CA ALA A 55 -2.20 -27.72 -30.70
C ALA A 55 -1.68 -27.49 -29.28
N VAL A 56 -1.65 -28.52 -28.43
CA VAL A 56 -1.10 -28.41 -27.06
C VAL A 56 0.38 -28.03 -27.12
N SER A 57 1.18 -28.68 -27.97
CA SER A 57 2.60 -28.36 -28.15
C SER A 57 2.80 -26.93 -28.67
N ALA A 58 1.99 -26.47 -29.63
CA ALA A 58 2.07 -25.10 -30.15
C ALA A 58 1.82 -24.05 -29.07
N VAL A 59 0.82 -24.23 -28.20
CA VAL A 59 0.59 -23.28 -27.09
C VAL A 59 1.72 -23.33 -26.08
N GLN A 60 2.21 -24.51 -25.70
CA GLN A 60 3.32 -24.62 -24.75
C GLN A 60 4.57 -23.88 -25.26
N MET A 61 4.95 -24.12 -26.53
CA MET A 61 6.08 -23.42 -27.15
C MET A 61 5.85 -21.91 -27.25
N TYR A 62 4.63 -21.47 -27.57
CA TYR A 62 4.32 -20.04 -27.62
C TYR A 62 4.43 -19.39 -26.23
N VAL A 63 3.87 -20.03 -25.20
CA VAL A 63 3.94 -19.55 -23.82
C VAL A 63 5.38 -19.47 -23.34
N GLU A 64 6.18 -20.51 -23.60
CA GLU A 64 7.61 -20.52 -23.25
C GLU A 64 8.35 -19.39 -23.96
N ALA A 65 8.09 -19.17 -25.25
CA ALA A 65 8.71 -18.10 -26.03
C ALA A 65 8.34 -16.70 -25.50
N VAL A 66 7.07 -16.47 -25.17
CA VAL A 66 6.63 -15.19 -24.57
C VAL A 66 7.27 -15.00 -23.19
N ALA A 67 7.31 -16.04 -22.36
CA ALA A 67 7.88 -15.98 -21.02
C ALA A 67 9.40 -15.80 -21.01
N SER A 68 10.11 -16.24 -22.06
CA SER A 68 11.55 -16.08 -22.20
C SER A 68 11.97 -14.85 -23.00
N GLY A 69 11.03 -14.05 -23.49
CA GLY A 69 11.32 -12.92 -24.39
C GLY A 69 11.85 -13.35 -25.77
N ASP A 70 11.63 -14.60 -26.20
CA ASP A 70 12.03 -15.08 -27.52
C ASP A 70 11.04 -14.58 -28.57
N ARG A 71 11.30 -13.36 -29.05
CA ARG A 71 10.50 -12.67 -30.07
C ARG A 71 10.34 -13.47 -31.37
N VAL A 72 11.33 -14.27 -31.75
CA VAL A 72 11.28 -15.03 -33.01
C VAL A 72 10.36 -16.22 -32.80
N ALA A 73 10.60 -17.05 -31.78
CA ALA A 73 9.75 -18.20 -31.49
C ALA A 73 8.29 -17.80 -31.20
N ALA A 74 8.08 -16.67 -30.51
CA ALA A 74 6.74 -16.11 -30.31
C ALA A 74 6.08 -15.72 -31.64
N GLY A 75 6.77 -14.96 -32.49
CA GLY A 75 6.23 -14.53 -33.79
C GLY A 75 5.99 -15.68 -34.78
N LEU A 76 6.77 -16.76 -34.70
CA LEU A 76 6.55 -17.98 -35.50
C LEU A 76 5.24 -18.69 -35.12
N LEU A 77 4.72 -18.49 -33.91
CA LEU A 77 3.52 -19.16 -33.42
C LEU A 77 2.34 -18.20 -33.23
N ASP A 78 2.54 -16.89 -33.28
CA ASP A 78 1.49 -15.88 -33.15
C ASP A 78 0.68 -15.71 -34.44
N LEU A 79 -0.64 -15.88 -34.37
CA LEU A 79 -1.51 -15.74 -35.55
C LEU A 79 -1.47 -14.32 -36.13
N ALA A 80 -1.47 -13.27 -35.29
CA ALA A 80 -1.50 -11.89 -35.78
C ALA A 80 -0.20 -11.56 -36.53
N CYS A 81 0.94 -12.04 -36.02
CA CYS A 81 2.23 -11.89 -36.68
C CYS A 81 2.29 -12.66 -38.01
N GLN A 82 1.90 -13.94 -38.02
CA GLN A 82 1.84 -14.72 -39.25
C GLN A 82 0.87 -14.12 -40.27
N PHE A 83 -0.28 -13.62 -39.81
CA PHE A 83 -1.25 -12.95 -40.68
C PHE A 83 -0.63 -11.73 -41.36
N LYS A 84 0.05 -10.86 -40.61
CA LYS A 84 0.77 -9.71 -41.15
C LYS A 84 1.79 -10.10 -42.22
N MET A 85 2.55 -11.18 -42.00
CA MET A 85 3.51 -11.70 -42.98
C MET A 85 2.82 -12.19 -44.27
N VAL A 86 1.71 -12.92 -44.12
CA VAL A 86 0.96 -13.47 -45.26
C VAL A 86 0.28 -12.35 -46.06
N THR A 87 -0.28 -11.34 -45.41
CA THR A 87 -0.96 -10.23 -46.09
C THR A 87 0.00 -9.25 -46.75
N ALA A 88 1.22 -9.11 -46.22
CA ALA A 88 2.27 -8.29 -46.83
C ALA A 88 2.93 -8.97 -48.04
N SER A 89 2.77 -10.28 -48.22
CA SER A 89 3.36 -11.02 -49.34
C SER A 89 2.39 -11.07 -50.53
N PRO A 90 2.82 -10.70 -51.75
CA PRO A 90 2.01 -10.85 -52.96
C PRO A 90 1.80 -12.31 -53.37
N SER A 91 2.50 -13.26 -52.75
CA SER A 91 2.42 -14.70 -53.03
C SER A 91 2.27 -15.52 -51.75
N ARG A 92 1.84 -16.79 -51.85
CA ARG A 92 1.71 -17.67 -50.66
C ARG A 92 3.07 -17.85 -49.98
N LEU A 93 3.14 -17.50 -48.70
CA LEU A 93 4.36 -17.59 -47.91
C LEU A 93 4.60 -19.05 -47.48
N LYS A 94 5.50 -19.76 -48.18
CA LYS A 94 5.80 -21.18 -47.92
C LYS A 94 6.80 -21.39 -46.77
N THR A 95 7.63 -20.40 -46.49
CA THR A 95 8.68 -20.44 -45.48
C THR A 95 8.67 -19.16 -44.68
N PHE A 96 8.99 -19.26 -43.40
CA PHE A 96 9.14 -18.09 -42.55
C PHE A 96 10.29 -17.19 -43.02
N PRO A 97 10.18 -15.86 -42.82
CA PRO A 97 11.32 -14.96 -42.96
C PRO A 97 12.47 -15.37 -42.03
N PRO A 98 13.73 -15.05 -42.39
CA PRO A 98 14.89 -15.36 -41.54
C PRO A 98 14.75 -14.66 -40.18
N ALA A 99 15.33 -15.23 -39.11
CA ALA A 99 15.20 -14.70 -37.74
C ALA A 99 15.68 -13.24 -37.57
N SER A 100 16.49 -12.72 -38.50
CA SER A 100 16.93 -11.33 -38.57
C SER A 100 15.90 -10.36 -39.16
N ASP A 101 14.78 -10.85 -39.69
CA ASP A 101 13.75 -10.02 -40.31
C ASP A 101 13.07 -9.10 -39.27
N PRO A 102 12.89 -7.80 -39.57
CA PRO A 102 12.29 -6.85 -38.64
C PRO A 102 10.81 -7.13 -38.31
N VAL A 103 10.12 -8.01 -39.04
CA VAL A 103 8.73 -8.36 -38.74
C VAL A 103 8.59 -8.94 -37.32
N TYR A 104 9.55 -9.75 -36.86
CA TYR A 104 9.50 -10.36 -35.53
C TYR A 104 9.60 -9.32 -34.41
N SER A 105 10.47 -8.32 -34.56
CA SER A 105 10.55 -7.22 -33.59
C SER A 105 9.29 -6.36 -33.62
N GLN A 106 8.74 -6.06 -34.80
CA GLN A 106 7.50 -5.27 -34.90
C GLN A 106 6.30 -5.97 -34.23
N CYS A 107 6.15 -7.28 -34.43
CA CYS A 107 5.09 -8.05 -33.76
C CYS A 107 5.30 -8.09 -32.24
N TRP A 108 6.55 -8.24 -31.80
CA TRP A 108 6.90 -8.23 -30.39
C TRP A 108 6.63 -6.88 -29.74
N ASP A 109 7.00 -5.77 -30.39
CA ASP A 109 6.77 -4.42 -29.88
C ASP A 109 5.28 -4.12 -29.69
N GLN A 110 4.43 -4.63 -30.60
CA GLN A 110 2.97 -4.54 -30.46
C GLN A 110 2.47 -5.33 -29.24
N LEU A 111 2.98 -6.54 -29.03
CA LEU A 111 2.65 -7.38 -27.87
C LEU A 111 3.07 -6.70 -26.56
N VAL A 112 4.32 -6.24 -26.48
CA VAL A 112 4.87 -5.54 -25.31
C VAL A 112 4.10 -4.25 -25.04
N SER A 113 3.79 -3.46 -26.07
CA SER A 113 2.98 -2.24 -25.93
C SER A 113 1.62 -2.54 -25.32
N ALA A 114 0.98 -3.66 -25.69
CA ALA A 114 -0.26 -4.08 -25.05
C ALA A 114 -0.05 -4.47 -23.58
N HIS A 115 1.04 -5.18 -23.25
CA HIS A 115 1.40 -5.60 -21.89
C HIS A 115 1.71 -4.44 -20.96
N GLN A 116 2.27 -3.32 -21.46
CA GLN A 116 2.61 -2.15 -20.64
C GLN A 116 1.43 -1.61 -19.82
N ARG A 117 0.18 -1.84 -20.25
CA ARG A 117 -1.02 -1.45 -19.49
C ARG A 117 -1.19 -2.17 -18.16
N ALA A 118 -0.59 -3.35 -17.99
CA ALA A 118 -0.62 -4.11 -16.74
C ALA A 118 0.66 -3.91 -15.92
N VAL A 119 1.65 -3.17 -16.44
CA VAL A 119 2.93 -2.94 -15.77
C VAL A 119 2.84 -1.62 -15.02
N GLU A 120 2.89 -1.68 -13.69
CA GLU A 120 3.01 -0.51 -12.85
C GLU A 120 4.49 -0.18 -12.63
N GLN A 121 4.86 1.03 -13.03
CA GLN A 121 6.19 1.61 -12.82
C GLN A 121 6.11 2.89 -11.96
N ARG A 122 4.91 3.44 -11.77
CA ARG A 122 4.71 4.66 -11.01
C ARG A 122 4.56 4.32 -9.54
N GLU A 123 5.28 5.07 -8.73
CA GLU A 123 4.93 5.26 -7.33
C GLU A 123 3.66 6.12 -7.31
N GLN A 124 2.50 5.49 -7.26
CA GLN A 124 1.26 6.20 -7.02
C GLN A 124 1.08 6.40 -5.51
N GLY A 125 0.42 7.50 -5.13
CA GLY A 125 0.27 7.95 -3.74
C GLY A 125 -0.37 6.92 -2.81
N VAL A 126 -0.37 7.22 -1.51
CA VAL A 126 -0.95 6.55 -0.32
C VAL A 126 -1.37 5.06 -0.40
N TYR A 127 -2.11 4.64 -1.42
CA TYR A 127 -2.77 3.34 -1.54
C TYR A 127 -2.16 2.41 -2.60
N VAL A 128 -1.05 2.78 -3.24
CA VAL A 128 -0.41 1.95 -4.28
C VAL A 128 0.91 1.36 -3.82
N MET A 129 1.11 0.06 -4.09
CA MET A 129 2.37 -0.64 -3.86
C MET A 129 3.50 0.12 -4.54
N TRP A 130 4.62 0.34 -3.84
CA TRP A 130 5.79 0.90 -4.50
C TRP A 130 6.42 -0.19 -5.36
N PRO A 131 6.44 -0.02 -6.69
CA PRO A 131 7.04 -1.04 -7.55
C PRO A 131 8.54 -1.17 -7.28
N GLY A 132 9.20 -0.11 -6.80
CA GLY A 132 10.65 -0.04 -6.64
C GLY A 132 11.37 -0.02 -7.99
N ARG A 133 12.67 -0.27 -8.00
CA ARG A 133 13.46 -0.52 -9.22
C ARG A 133 13.05 -1.88 -9.77
N GLY A 134 12.03 -1.88 -10.61
CA GLY A 134 11.52 -3.05 -11.30
C GLY A 134 10.06 -2.87 -11.67
N ALA A 135 9.68 -3.38 -12.84
CA ALA A 135 8.29 -3.47 -13.26
C ALA A 135 7.51 -4.34 -12.26
N LEU A 136 6.47 -3.79 -11.63
CA LEU A 136 5.49 -4.60 -10.89
C LEU A 136 4.30 -4.83 -11.80
N VAL A 137 4.01 -6.08 -12.15
CA VAL A 137 2.78 -6.38 -12.88
C VAL A 137 1.59 -6.31 -11.93
N PHE A 138 0.68 -5.38 -12.18
CA PHE A 138 -0.55 -5.19 -11.41
C PHE A 138 -1.76 -5.25 -12.35
N PHE A 139 -2.56 -6.29 -12.21
CA PHE A 139 -3.82 -6.43 -12.93
C PHE A 139 -4.90 -5.60 -12.24
N THR A 140 -5.12 -4.39 -12.77
CA THR A 140 -6.09 -3.39 -12.29
C THR A 140 -7.52 -3.66 -12.75
N GLU A 141 -7.71 -4.43 -13.81
CA GLU A 141 -9.03 -4.88 -14.26
C GLU A 141 -9.35 -6.30 -13.78
N ASP A 142 -10.57 -6.75 -14.05
CA ASP A 142 -10.90 -8.17 -13.89
C ASP A 142 -9.91 -9.03 -14.69
N LEU A 143 -9.45 -10.14 -14.11
CA LEU A 143 -8.55 -11.07 -14.76
C LEU A 143 -9.12 -11.61 -16.08
N THR A 144 -10.45 -11.63 -16.25
CA THR A 144 -11.08 -12.03 -17.52
C THR A 144 -10.96 -10.99 -18.63
N SER A 145 -10.63 -9.74 -18.29
CA SER A 145 -10.42 -8.65 -19.25
C SER A 145 -9.08 -8.74 -19.97
N TYR A 146 -8.14 -9.56 -19.47
CA TYR A 146 -6.80 -9.68 -20.03
C TYR A 146 -6.68 -10.85 -21.01
N ALA A 147 -5.94 -10.62 -22.09
CA ALA A 147 -5.53 -11.69 -23.00
C ALA A 147 -4.61 -12.69 -22.29
N PRO A 148 -4.56 -13.96 -22.71
CA PRO A 148 -3.82 -14.98 -21.99
C PRO A 148 -2.29 -14.71 -21.96
N SER A 149 -1.75 -13.99 -22.95
CA SER A 149 -0.33 -13.57 -22.95
C SER A 149 0.07 -12.65 -21.81
N PHE A 150 -0.86 -11.88 -21.22
CA PHE A 150 -0.54 -11.00 -20.08
C PHE A 150 -0.07 -11.79 -18.86
N PHE A 151 -0.53 -13.02 -18.70
CA PHE A 151 -0.21 -13.86 -17.55
C PHE A 151 1.13 -14.59 -17.69
N VAL A 152 1.78 -14.47 -18.84
CA VAL A 152 3.03 -15.16 -19.18
C VAL A 152 4.05 -14.21 -19.83
N MET A 153 3.88 -12.89 -19.69
CA MET A 153 4.84 -11.91 -20.19
C MET A 153 6.23 -12.12 -19.56
N ASP A 154 7.27 -11.75 -20.29
CA ASP A 154 8.68 -11.88 -19.92
C ASP A 154 9.09 -11.11 -18.64
N LEU A 155 8.23 -10.20 -18.17
CA LEU A 155 8.41 -9.48 -16.91
C LEU A 155 7.94 -10.26 -15.67
N LEU A 156 7.27 -11.42 -15.83
CA LEU A 156 6.64 -12.14 -14.73
C LEU A 156 7.54 -13.20 -14.10
N GLY A 157 7.48 -13.27 -12.76
CA GLY A 157 8.11 -14.34 -11.99
C GLY A 157 9.64 -14.35 -12.05
N LEU A 158 10.30 -13.28 -12.52
CA LEU A 158 11.75 -13.19 -12.67
C LEU A 158 12.47 -13.37 -11.32
N SER A 159 12.71 -14.62 -10.95
CA SER A 159 13.49 -15.05 -9.81
C SER A 159 14.61 -15.95 -10.35
N PRO A 160 15.89 -15.71 -10.02
CA PRO A 160 16.96 -16.61 -10.39
C PRO A 160 16.71 -18.04 -9.84
N PRO A 161 16.96 -19.12 -10.61
CA PRO A 161 17.32 -19.17 -12.02
C PRO A 161 16.10 -19.16 -12.97
N ALA A 162 16.32 -18.68 -14.20
CA ALA A 162 15.32 -18.29 -15.21
C ALA A 162 14.05 -19.17 -15.35
N GLY A 163 12.95 -18.51 -15.77
CA GLY A 163 11.67 -19.16 -16.07
C GLY A 163 10.74 -19.16 -14.87
N GLY A 164 10.39 -17.97 -14.37
CA GLY A 164 9.60 -17.68 -13.17
C GLY A 164 8.24 -18.35 -12.98
N LEU A 165 7.84 -19.13 -13.96
CA LEU A 165 6.54 -19.76 -14.09
C LEU A 165 6.68 -21.22 -14.48
N ARG A 166 5.70 -22.02 -14.06
CA ARG A 166 5.50 -23.41 -14.44
C ARG A 166 4.19 -23.51 -15.20
N VAL A 167 4.24 -24.17 -16.35
CA VAL A 167 3.10 -24.30 -17.26
C VAL A 167 2.73 -25.76 -17.38
N GLU A 168 1.48 -26.09 -17.11
CA GLU A 168 0.98 -27.46 -17.16
C GLU A 168 -0.27 -27.51 -18.03
N PRO A 169 -0.30 -28.33 -19.09
CA PRO A 169 -1.55 -28.57 -19.81
C PRO A 169 -2.54 -29.30 -18.91
N ILE A 170 -3.81 -28.86 -18.96
CA ILE A 170 -4.93 -29.43 -18.20
C ILE A 170 -5.85 -30.25 -19.11
N ASP A 171 -6.25 -29.66 -20.23
CA ASP A 171 -7.06 -30.32 -21.26
C ASP A 171 -6.95 -29.60 -22.61
N SER A 172 -7.53 -30.22 -23.63
CA SER A 172 -7.78 -29.59 -24.92
C SER A 172 -9.12 -30.05 -25.48
N LYS A 173 -9.82 -29.17 -26.20
CA LYS A 173 -11.13 -29.42 -26.80
C LYS A 173 -11.19 -28.82 -28.20
N THR A 174 -11.68 -29.57 -29.18
CA THR A 174 -11.97 -29.04 -30.51
C THR A 174 -13.13 -28.04 -30.45
N LEU A 175 -12.97 -26.91 -31.13
CA LEU A 175 -13.99 -25.89 -31.31
C LEU A 175 -14.55 -25.94 -32.74
N PRO A 176 -15.74 -25.36 -32.98
CA PRO A 176 -16.13 -24.95 -34.33
C PRO A 176 -14.98 -24.20 -35.02
N ALA A 177 -14.79 -24.45 -36.32
CA ALA A 177 -13.72 -23.85 -37.09
C ALA A 177 -13.76 -22.31 -36.99
N GLY A 178 -12.58 -21.71 -36.81
CA GLY A 178 -12.42 -20.26 -36.85
C GLY A 178 -12.48 -19.76 -38.28
N SER A 179 -13.16 -18.64 -38.51
CA SER A 179 -13.30 -18.06 -39.85
C SER A 179 -12.75 -16.65 -39.93
N PHE A 180 -12.03 -16.33 -41.00
CA PHE A 180 -11.43 -15.01 -41.22
C PHE A 180 -11.25 -14.74 -42.71
N ARG A 181 -11.00 -13.48 -43.07
CA ARG A 181 -10.61 -13.09 -44.43
C ARG A 181 -9.13 -12.77 -44.44
N LEU A 182 -8.42 -13.17 -45.50
CA LEU A 182 -7.00 -12.84 -45.67
C LEU A 182 -6.79 -11.39 -46.13
N ARG A 183 -7.76 -10.82 -46.84
CA ARG A 183 -7.83 -9.42 -47.28
C ARG A 183 -9.30 -9.00 -47.27
N GLU A 184 -9.61 -7.71 -47.21
CA GLU A 184 -11.00 -7.22 -47.11
C GLU A 184 -11.92 -7.78 -48.21
N ASP A 185 -11.37 -7.91 -49.42
CA ASP A 185 -12.00 -8.41 -50.64
C ASP A 185 -11.88 -9.93 -50.85
N ALA A 186 -11.12 -10.63 -49.99
CA ALA A 186 -10.92 -12.07 -50.12
C ALA A 186 -12.12 -12.89 -49.62
N PRO A 187 -12.36 -14.08 -50.19
CA PRO A 187 -13.34 -15.03 -49.65
C PRO A 187 -13.05 -15.37 -48.19
N LEU A 188 -14.12 -15.62 -47.44
CA LEU A 188 -14.02 -16.14 -46.07
C LEU A 188 -13.40 -17.53 -46.09
N VAL A 189 -12.34 -17.73 -45.30
CA VAL A 189 -11.69 -19.04 -45.12
C VAL A 189 -12.01 -19.58 -43.73
N ALA A 190 -11.98 -20.91 -43.58
CA ALA A 190 -12.19 -21.60 -42.31
C ALA A 190 -10.97 -22.45 -41.96
N ALA A 191 -10.54 -22.39 -40.70
CA ALA A 191 -9.45 -23.18 -40.14
C ALA A 191 -9.96 -23.95 -38.91
N PRO A 192 -9.66 -25.26 -38.77
CA PRO A 192 -9.93 -25.99 -37.54
C PRO A 192 -9.38 -25.27 -36.31
N ALA A 193 -10.17 -25.18 -35.24
CA ALA A 193 -9.81 -24.50 -34.02
C ALA A 193 -9.78 -25.47 -32.83
N THR A 194 -8.79 -25.32 -31.96
CA THR A 194 -8.66 -26.12 -30.72
C THR A 194 -8.47 -25.18 -29.54
N LEU A 195 -9.29 -25.34 -28.51
CA LEU A 195 -9.10 -24.75 -27.20
C LEU A 195 -8.10 -25.59 -26.41
N VAL A 196 -7.10 -24.97 -25.82
CA VAL A 196 -6.14 -25.60 -24.92
C VAL A 196 -6.20 -24.87 -23.58
N ARG A 197 -6.34 -25.62 -22.48
CA ARG A 197 -6.27 -25.05 -21.13
C ARG A 197 -4.92 -25.36 -20.51
N LEU A 198 -4.23 -24.32 -20.05
CA LEU A 198 -2.96 -24.42 -19.35
C LEU A 198 -3.10 -23.82 -17.95
N ARG A 199 -2.55 -24.50 -16.95
CA ARG A 199 -2.31 -23.90 -15.63
C ARG A 199 -0.97 -23.20 -15.65
N VAL A 200 -0.97 -21.92 -15.30
CA VAL A 200 0.25 -21.14 -15.03
C VAL A 200 0.40 -21.03 -13.53
N THR A 201 1.57 -21.39 -13.01
CA THR A 201 1.93 -21.28 -11.60
C THR A 201 3.19 -20.44 -11.47
N TYR A 202 3.13 -19.34 -10.74
CA TYR A 202 4.29 -18.50 -10.45
C TYR A 202 5.12 -19.18 -9.35
N LYS A 203 6.45 -19.08 -9.42
CA LYS A 203 7.35 -19.80 -8.50
C LYS A 203 7.71 -19.00 -7.25
N ASP A 204 7.64 -17.68 -7.32
CA ASP A 204 8.09 -16.78 -6.27
C ASP A 204 6.99 -15.76 -5.90
N PRO A 205 6.54 -15.72 -4.64
CA PRO A 205 5.52 -14.78 -4.18
C PRO A 205 5.91 -13.30 -4.38
N LEU A 206 7.20 -12.96 -4.37
CA LEU A 206 7.68 -11.58 -4.40
C LEU A 206 7.75 -10.98 -5.80
N THR A 207 7.72 -11.83 -6.82
CA THR A 207 7.76 -11.44 -8.25
C THR A 207 6.53 -11.90 -9.02
N SER A 208 5.57 -12.48 -8.30
CA SER A 208 4.26 -12.82 -8.82
C SER A 208 3.44 -11.56 -9.13
N PRO A 209 2.59 -11.59 -10.17
CA PRO A 209 1.72 -10.46 -10.46
C PRO A 209 0.74 -10.26 -9.31
N VAL A 210 0.38 -9.02 -9.06
CA VAL A 210 -0.62 -8.67 -8.06
C VAL A 210 -1.96 -8.39 -8.75
N THR A 211 -3.05 -8.72 -8.07
CA THR A 211 -4.41 -8.40 -8.49
C THR A 211 -5.26 -8.07 -7.27
N TYR A 212 -6.54 -7.74 -7.46
CA TYR A 212 -7.47 -7.62 -6.35
C TYR A 212 -7.71 -8.97 -5.68
N ALA A 213 -7.82 -8.94 -4.35
CA ALA A 213 -8.05 -10.12 -3.54
C ALA A 213 -9.41 -10.79 -3.87
N PRO A 214 -9.54 -12.11 -3.63
CA PRO A 214 -10.80 -12.81 -3.87
C PRO A 214 -11.95 -12.16 -3.08
N GLY A 215 -13.09 -11.99 -3.74
CA GLY A 215 -14.28 -11.39 -3.11
C GLY A 215 -14.26 -9.86 -3.00
N ALA A 216 -13.22 -9.17 -3.48
CA ALA A 216 -13.21 -7.71 -3.58
C ALA A 216 -14.12 -7.24 -4.74
N TYR A 217 -15.43 -7.12 -4.48
CA TYR A 217 -16.42 -6.69 -5.47
C TYR A 217 -16.20 -5.25 -5.95
N LYS A 218 -16.62 -4.96 -7.20
CA LYS A 218 -16.72 -3.59 -7.73
C LYS A 218 -17.87 -2.85 -7.02
N TRP A 219 -17.70 -2.46 -5.76
CA TRP A 219 -18.61 -1.51 -5.11
C TRP A 219 -18.36 -0.11 -5.66
N ALA A 220 -19.44 0.66 -5.86
CA ALA A 220 -19.40 2.06 -6.25
C ALA A 220 -18.88 3.00 -5.13
N ASN A 221 -18.44 2.42 -4.00
CA ASN A 221 -17.99 3.14 -2.83
C ASN A 221 -16.47 3.35 -2.89
N THR A 222 -16.01 4.41 -2.24
CA THR A 222 -14.60 4.78 -2.00
C THR A 222 -13.82 3.77 -1.15
N VAL A 223 -14.39 2.60 -0.83
CA VAL A 223 -13.75 1.56 -0.01
C VAL A 223 -12.69 0.83 -0.84
N GLN A 224 -11.46 0.85 -0.34
CA GLN A 224 -10.30 0.27 -0.99
C GLN A 224 -10.46 -1.24 -1.17
N ARG A 225 -9.98 -1.74 -2.31
CA ARG A 225 -9.96 -3.17 -2.60
C ARG A 225 -8.67 -3.80 -2.09
N PRO A 226 -8.72 -4.80 -1.21
CA PRO A 226 -7.55 -5.55 -0.81
C PRO A 226 -6.86 -6.13 -2.04
N ARG A 227 -5.52 -6.23 -1.99
CA ARG A 227 -4.68 -6.75 -3.07
C ARG A 227 -4.05 -8.06 -2.61
N ALA A 228 -3.78 -8.95 -3.57
CA ALA A 228 -3.14 -10.22 -3.29
C ALA A 228 -2.23 -10.64 -4.46
N ALA A 229 -1.12 -11.30 -4.13
CA ALA A 229 -0.20 -11.85 -5.13
C ALA A 229 -0.78 -13.14 -5.72
N LEU A 230 -0.85 -13.22 -7.04
CA LEU A 230 -1.39 -14.36 -7.76
C LEU A 230 -0.37 -15.51 -7.74
N LYS A 231 -0.79 -16.69 -7.28
CA LYS A 231 0.04 -17.91 -7.22
C LYS A 231 -0.14 -18.77 -8.45
N SER A 232 -1.38 -18.95 -8.89
CA SER A 232 -1.66 -19.70 -10.11
C SER A 232 -2.97 -19.27 -10.74
N ILE A 233 -3.11 -19.51 -12.04
CA ILE A 233 -4.35 -19.27 -12.79
C ILE A 233 -4.45 -20.27 -13.94
N THR A 234 -5.67 -20.64 -14.31
CA THR A 234 -5.90 -21.41 -15.54
C THR A 234 -6.23 -20.48 -16.69
N LEU A 235 -5.53 -20.66 -17.80
CA LEU A 235 -5.68 -19.87 -19.02
C LEU A 235 -6.24 -20.75 -20.14
N LYS A 236 -7.10 -20.16 -20.95
CA LYS A 236 -7.61 -20.70 -22.20
C LYS A 236 -6.86 -20.08 -23.36
N TRP A 237 -6.37 -20.92 -24.25
CA TRP A 237 -5.68 -20.55 -25.49
C TRP A 237 -6.41 -21.16 -26.67
N VAL A 238 -6.51 -20.44 -27.77
CA VAL A 238 -7.10 -20.96 -29.01
C VAL A 238 -5.99 -21.11 -30.04
N VAL A 239 -5.93 -22.28 -30.67
CA VAL A 239 -4.99 -22.58 -31.76
C VAL A 239 -5.78 -22.84 -33.03
N LEU A 240 -5.38 -22.20 -34.12
CA LEU A 240 -5.84 -22.55 -35.46
C LEU A 240 -4.86 -23.53 -36.10
N SER A 241 -5.39 -24.59 -36.69
CA SER A 241 -4.65 -25.66 -37.35
C SER A 241 -4.91 -25.67 -38.87
N GLY A 242 -4.12 -26.39 -39.65
CA GLY A 242 -4.32 -26.52 -41.09
C GLY A 242 -3.93 -25.29 -41.91
N LEU A 243 -3.25 -24.31 -41.29
CA LEU A 243 -3.03 -22.98 -41.86
C LEU A 243 -2.14 -23.01 -43.13
N ARG A 244 -1.27 -24.01 -43.30
CA ARG A 244 -0.46 -24.14 -44.53
C ARG A 244 -1.30 -24.22 -45.79
N LYS A 245 -2.46 -24.89 -45.72
CA LYS A 245 -3.40 -24.99 -46.85
C LYS A 245 -4.00 -23.64 -47.24
N LEU A 246 -4.03 -22.71 -46.29
CA LEU A 246 -4.52 -21.34 -46.46
C LEU A 246 -3.42 -20.34 -46.85
N GLY A 247 -2.17 -20.81 -47.03
CA GLY A 247 -1.05 -19.98 -47.49
C GLY A 247 -0.14 -19.44 -46.39
N PHE A 248 -0.32 -19.90 -45.14
CA PHE A 248 0.57 -19.59 -44.03
C PHE A 248 1.84 -20.46 -44.05
N PRO A 249 2.96 -19.98 -43.47
CA PRO A 249 4.21 -20.73 -43.39
C PRO A 249 4.18 -21.87 -42.36
N SER A 250 3.27 -21.82 -41.38
CA SER A 250 3.06 -22.87 -40.37
C SER A 250 1.68 -23.50 -40.49
N ASP A 251 1.52 -24.69 -39.93
CA ASP A 251 0.22 -25.36 -39.83
C ASP A 251 -0.56 -24.93 -38.59
N GLN A 252 0.13 -24.44 -37.57
CA GLN A 252 -0.44 -24.05 -36.28
C GLN A 252 -0.12 -22.59 -35.98
N ALA A 253 -1.09 -21.86 -35.44
CA ALA A 253 -0.89 -20.54 -34.87
C ALA A 253 -1.82 -20.29 -33.68
N VAL A 254 -1.31 -19.63 -32.65
CA VAL A 254 -2.01 -19.24 -31.42
C VAL A 254 -2.73 -17.92 -31.64
N VAL A 255 -4.01 -17.87 -31.28
CA VAL A 255 -4.82 -16.66 -31.30
C VAL A 255 -4.62 -15.92 -29.97
N ASN A 256 -3.89 -14.82 -30.00
CA ASN A 256 -3.70 -13.91 -28.88
C ASN A 256 -4.25 -12.53 -29.24
N LEU A 257 -5.46 -12.20 -28.77
CA LEU A 257 -6.10 -10.92 -29.05
C LEU A 257 -5.75 -9.92 -27.94
N PRO A 258 -5.01 -8.82 -28.22
CA PRO A 258 -4.76 -7.80 -27.22
C PRO A 258 -6.07 -7.13 -26.76
N VAL A 259 -6.11 -6.61 -25.53
CA VAL A 259 -7.30 -6.01 -24.86
C VAL A 259 -7.84 -4.75 -25.57
N THR A 260 -7.24 -4.32 -26.70
CA THR A 260 -7.65 -3.13 -27.48
C THR A 260 -8.65 -3.41 -28.60
N ALA A 261 -9.21 -4.62 -28.70
CA ALA A 261 -10.15 -4.99 -29.77
C ALA A 261 -11.41 -4.11 -29.87
N ALA A 262 -11.73 -3.28 -28.86
CA ALA A 262 -12.83 -2.33 -28.91
C ALA A 262 -12.56 -1.08 -29.78
N THR A 263 -11.30 -0.79 -30.13
CA THR A 263 -10.91 0.41 -30.92
C THR A 263 -10.22 0.09 -32.24
N ASP A 264 -9.94 -1.18 -32.53
CA ASP A 264 -9.26 -1.57 -33.77
C ASP A 264 -10.30 -2.02 -34.80
N THR A 265 -10.57 -1.17 -35.79
CA THR A 265 -11.45 -1.47 -36.93
C THR A 265 -10.79 -2.35 -37.99
N SER A 266 -9.65 -2.98 -37.68
CA SER A 266 -8.94 -3.86 -38.61
C SER A 266 -9.72 -5.17 -38.89
N PRO A 267 -9.80 -5.61 -40.16
CA PRO A 267 -10.65 -6.73 -40.61
C PRO A 267 -10.14 -8.15 -40.27
N ALA A 268 -9.19 -8.29 -39.33
CA ALA A 268 -8.36 -9.49 -39.18
C ALA A 268 -8.54 -10.29 -37.87
N VAL A 269 -9.58 -10.03 -37.07
CA VAL A 269 -9.89 -10.88 -35.92
C VAL A 269 -10.63 -12.12 -36.42
N PRO A 270 -10.06 -13.35 -36.30
CA PRO A 270 -10.81 -14.54 -36.67
C PRO A 270 -12.05 -14.64 -35.79
N PHE A 271 -13.20 -14.82 -36.43
CA PHE A 271 -14.41 -15.18 -35.73
C PHE A 271 -14.22 -16.59 -35.17
N ILE A 272 -14.18 -16.68 -33.85
CA ILE A 272 -14.05 -17.91 -33.08
C ILE A 272 -15.15 -17.93 -32.02
N THR A 273 -15.68 -19.12 -31.74
CA THR A 273 -16.82 -19.30 -30.82
C THR A 273 -16.43 -19.16 -29.35
N GLU A 274 -15.15 -19.29 -29.03
CA GLU A 274 -14.59 -19.01 -27.71
C GLU A 274 -13.33 -18.16 -27.86
N THR A 275 -13.17 -17.14 -27.02
CA THR A 275 -11.94 -16.34 -26.94
C THR A 275 -10.96 -16.92 -25.91
N GLY A 276 -9.67 -16.67 -26.13
CA GLY A 276 -8.64 -16.91 -25.11
C GLY A 276 -8.79 -15.96 -23.92
N GLY A 277 -8.18 -16.32 -22.79
CA GLY A 277 -8.24 -15.53 -21.55
C GLY A 277 -8.21 -16.41 -20.31
N SER A 278 -8.42 -15.81 -19.13
CA SER A 278 -8.46 -16.58 -17.88
C SER A 278 -9.76 -17.39 -17.73
N VAL A 279 -9.68 -18.52 -17.04
CA VAL A 279 -10.85 -19.28 -16.61
C VAL A 279 -11.37 -18.66 -15.31
N ALA A 280 -12.66 -18.31 -15.29
CA ALA A 280 -13.32 -17.76 -14.11
C ALA A 280 -13.14 -18.68 -12.89
N ASN A 281 -12.93 -18.07 -11.72
CA ASN A 281 -12.73 -18.78 -10.44
C ASN A 281 -11.58 -19.80 -10.42
N SER A 282 -10.60 -19.69 -11.34
CA SER A 282 -9.43 -20.58 -11.37
C SER A 282 -8.17 -19.98 -10.73
N ALA A 283 -8.23 -18.70 -10.36
CA ALA A 283 -7.13 -18.01 -9.70
C ALA A 283 -6.95 -18.52 -8.27
N ALA A 284 -5.69 -18.68 -7.87
CA ALA A 284 -5.29 -18.93 -6.49
C ALA A 284 -4.20 -17.91 -6.13
N TRP A 285 -4.19 -17.48 -4.88
CA TRP A 285 -3.29 -16.46 -4.36
C TRP A 285 -2.26 -17.06 -3.41
N TRP A 286 -1.13 -16.38 -3.28
CA TRP A 286 -0.13 -16.73 -2.28
C TRP A 286 -0.65 -16.41 -0.88
N GLY A 287 -0.40 -17.32 0.05
CA GLY A 287 -0.60 -17.10 1.47
C GLY A 287 0.70 -17.21 2.29
N PRO A 288 0.67 -16.84 3.58
CA PRO A 288 1.85 -16.83 4.46
C PRO A 288 2.55 -18.19 4.55
N THR A 289 1.78 -19.28 4.49
CA THR A 289 2.28 -20.65 4.67
C THR A 289 2.86 -21.27 3.40
N ASP A 290 2.69 -20.63 2.24
CA ASP A 290 3.10 -21.22 0.97
C ASP A 290 4.61 -21.19 0.74
N ALA A 291 5.28 -20.12 1.19
CA ALA A 291 6.71 -19.92 1.03
C ALA A 291 7.32 -19.09 2.18
N PRO A 292 7.15 -19.51 3.45
CA PRO A 292 7.53 -18.70 4.61
C PRO A 292 9.03 -18.34 4.63
N GLY A 293 9.91 -19.27 4.21
CA GLY A 293 11.34 -19.02 4.12
C GLY A 293 11.71 -17.93 3.11
N VAL A 294 10.97 -17.80 2.01
CA VAL A 294 11.17 -16.75 1.00
C VAL A 294 10.80 -15.38 1.57
N LEU A 295 9.69 -15.30 2.31
CA LEU A 295 9.23 -14.07 2.96
C LEU A 295 10.22 -13.61 4.05
N ILE A 296 10.67 -14.53 4.92
CA ILE A 296 11.66 -14.24 5.97
C ILE A 296 12.97 -13.73 5.33
N ALA A 297 13.47 -14.43 4.31
CA ALA A 297 14.69 -14.02 3.61
C ALA A 297 14.52 -12.64 2.95
N ALA A 298 13.33 -12.32 2.43
CA ALA A 298 13.04 -11.03 1.82
C ALA A 298 13.06 -9.87 2.81
N VAL A 299 12.52 -10.06 4.02
CA VAL A 299 12.64 -9.07 5.10
C VAL A 299 14.10 -8.84 5.45
N GLY A 300 14.88 -9.92 5.61
CA GLY A 300 16.33 -9.83 5.82
C GLY A 300 17.06 -9.06 4.73
N ARG A 301 16.79 -9.36 3.45
CA ARG A 301 17.36 -8.64 2.30
C ARG A 301 16.94 -7.18 2.26
N ALA A 302 15.69 -6.86 2.59
CA ALA A 302 15.20 -5.48 2.60
C ALA A 302 16.06 -4.62 3.53
N THR A 303 16.44 -5.10 4.71
CA THR A 303 17.29 -4.33 5.64
C THR A 303 18.68 -3.97 5.09
N GLN A 304 19.14 -4.66 4.04
CA GLN A 304 20.45 -4.45 3.42
C GLN A 304 20.41 -3.42 2.28
N PHE A 305 19.22 -3.04 1.77
CA PHE A 305 19.17 -2.04 0.70
C PHE A 305 19.46 -0.65 1.26
N PRO A 306 20.41 0.11 0.68
CA PRO A 306 20.70 1.48 1.14
C PRO A 306 19.56 2.45 0.81
N ASP A 307 18.86 2.19 -0.29
CA ASP A 307 17.76 3.01 -0.79
C ASP A 307 16.44 2.70 -0.06
N LEU A 308 15.84 3.72 0.55
CA LEU A 308 14.59 3.59 1.30
C LEU A 308 13.42 3.08 0.42
N ARG A 309 13.35 3.51 -0.84
CA ARG A 309 12.25 3.11 -1.74
C ARG A 309 12.34 1.63 -2.07
N GLU A 310 13.55 1.11 -2.31
CA GLU A 310 13.76 -0.33 -2.51
C GLU A 310 13.42 -1.14 -1.27
N ARG A 311 13.79 -0.65 -0.08
CA ARG A 311 13.40 -1.30 1.19
C ARG A 311 11.89 -1.41 1.31
N MET A 312 11.20 -0.29 1.13
CA MET A 312 9.74 -0.23 1.24
C MET A 312 9.05 -1.06 0.17
N ALA A 313 9.54 -1.07 -1.07
CA ALA A 313 9.00 -1.91 -2.15
C ALA A 313 9.08 -3.40 -1.80
N MET A 314 10.23 -3.87 -1.31
CA MET A 314 10.40 -5.26 -0.87
C MET A 314 9.48 -5.61 0.31
N LEU A 315 9.41 -4.75 1.33
CA LEU A 315 8.57 -4.96 2.51
C LEU A 315 7.07 -5.00 2.13
N ASN A 316 6.63 -4.13 1.23
CA ASN A 316 5.26 -4.15 0.72
C ASN A 316 4.94 -5.46 -0.01
N ARG A 317 5.86 -6.00 -0.82
CA ARG A 317 5.72 -7.31 -1.48
C ARG A 317 5.55 -8.45 -0.48
N VAL A 318 6.29 -8.41 0.64
CA VAL A 318 6.09 -9.35 1.74
C VAL A 318 4.70 -9.20 2.36
N LEU A 319 4.29 -7.97 2.69
CA LEU A 319 3.03 -7.68 3.38
C LEU A 319 1.78 -7.91 2.53
N ILE A 320 1.89 -7.95 1.21
CA ILE A 320 0.79 -8.37 0.32
C ILE A 320 0.50 -9.87 0.46
N VAL A 321 1.53 -10.67 0.77
CA VAL A 321 1.42 -12.12 0.92
C VAL A 321 1.15 -12.51 2.36
N ASP A 322 1.81 -11.85 3.30
CA ASP A 322 1.57 -12.00 4.73
C ASP A 322 1.36 -10.62 5.38
N PRO A 323 0.11 -10.14 5.44
CA PRO A 323 -0.23 -8.86 6.07
C PRO A 323 0.03 -8.81 7.58
N ASN A 324 0.30 -9.97 8.21
CA ASN A 324 0.57 -10.07 9.65
C ASN A 324 2.06 -10.27 9.94
N GLN A 325 2.93 -10.23 8.94
CA GLN A 325 4.36 -10.51 9.11
C GLN A 325 4.99 -9.45 10.04
N PRO A 326 5.40 -9.83 11.26
CA PRO A 326 5.71 -8.84 12.29
C PRO A 326 7.05 -8.14 12.09
N GLU A 327 8.09 -8.81 11.58
CA GLU A 327 9.38 -8.18 11.27
C GLU A 327 9.30 -7.18 10.12
N ALA A 328 8.49 -7.45 9.10
CA ALA A 328 8.25 -6.62 7.95
C ALA A 328 7.49 -5.36 8.36
N LEU A 329 6.43 -5.52 9.17
CA LEU A 329 5.72 -4.40 9.77
C LEU A 329 6.66 -3.55 10.64
N THR A 330 7.47 -4.17 11.49
CA THR A 330 8.45 -3.46 12.34
C THR A 330 9.46 -2.66 11.52
N ALA A 331 10.02 -3.27 10.47
CA ALA A 331 10.98 -2.60 9.59
C ALA A 331 10.31 -1.44 8.82
N LEU A 332 9.10 -1.67 8.28
CA LEU A 332 8.38 -0.69 7.49
C LEU A 332 7.98 0.52 8.32
N THR A 333 7.37 0.32 9.50
CA THR A 333 6.91 1.41 10.36
C THR A 333 8.07 2.23 10.90
N ARG A 334 9.19 1.59 11.26
CA ARG A 334 10.43 2.28 11.65
C ARG A 334 10.96 3.16 10.53
N ASP A 335 11.08 2.60 9.33
CA ASP A 335 11.65 3.30 8.18
C ASP A 335 10.76 4.48 7.73
N LEU A 336 9.44 4.29 7.73
CA LEU A 336 8.45 5.34 7.45
C LEU A 336 8.48 6.47 8.47
N TYR A 337 8.52 6.15 9.77
CA TYR A 337 8.61 7.15 10.83
C TYR A 337 9.89 7.97 10.70
N GLN A 338 11.02 7.31 10.47
CA GLN A 338 12.30 8.00 10.27
C GLN A 338 12.30 8.87 9.01
N ALA A 339 11.63 8.45 7.94
CA ALA A 339 11.50 9.24 6.72
C ALA A 339 10.78 10.57 6.98
N ILE A 340 9.69 10.55 7.75
CA ILE A 340 8.97 11.75 8.17
C ILE A 340 9.86 12.66 9.03
N LEU A 341 10.57 12.10 10.02
CA LEU A 341 11.49 12.91 10.84
C LEU A 341 12.62 13.55 10.02
N ASN A 342 13.17 12.81 9.05
CA ASN A 342 14.23 13.31 8.15
C ASN A 342 13.71 14.40 7.22
N ASP A 343 12.46 14.30 6.76
CA ASP A 343 11.82 15.32 5.94
C ASP A 343 11.64 16.62 6.74
N GLY A 344 11.20 16.51 8.01
CA GLY A 344 11.16 17.64 8.94
C GLY A 344 12.54 18.30 9.08
N ALA A 345 13.58 17.51 9.36
CA ALA A 345 14.97 17.99 9.45
C ALA A 345 15.44 18.73 8.18
N THR A 346 15.11 18.19 7.01
CA THR A 346 15.46 18.77 5.72
C THR A 346 14.72 20.08 5.47
N THR A 347 13.48 20.17 5.93
CA THR A 347 12.62 21.35 5.76
C THR A 347 13.07 22.48 6.69
N HIS A 348 13.32 22.21 7.97
CA HIS A 348 13.71 23.25 8.91
C HIS A 348 15.22 23.59 8.93
N LYS A 349 16.09 22.69 8.44
CA LYS A 349 17.54 22.89 8.27
C LYS A 349 18.29 23.32 9.54
N MET A 350 17.75 22.98 10.71
CA MET A 350 18.34 23.35 12.00
C MET A 350 19.31 22.25 12.43
N PRO A 351 20.60 22.55 12.64
CA PRO A 351 21.56 21.55 13.08
C PRO A 351 21.29 21.13 14.53
N VAL A 352 21.04 19.84 14.71
CA VAL A 352 20.95 19.16 16.02
C VAL A 352 21.77 17.88 15.90
N SER A 353 22.91 17.80 16.61
CA SER A 353 23.89 16.73 16.39
C SER A 353 23.68 15.49 17.26
N ASP A 354 22.95 15.60 18.38
CA ASP A 354 22.56 14.45 19.19
C ASP A 354 21.34 13.75 18.59
N ALA A 355 21.41 12.43 18.45
CA ALA A 355 20.36 11.66 17.80
C ALA A 355 19.05 11.64 18.61
N GLY A 356 19.12 11.59 19.94
CA GLY A 356 17.94 11.57 20.80
C GLY A 356 17.22 12.92 20.79
N LEU A 357 17.99 14.01 20.85
CA LEU A 357 17.48 15.36 20.72
C LEU A 357 16.90 15.60 19.33
N ALA A 358 17.58 15.17 18.26
CA ALA A 358 17.11 15.34 16.89
C ALA A 358 15.75 14.67 16.67
N VAL A 359 15.54 13.44 17.19
CA VAL A 359 14.22 12.77 17.13
C VAL A 359 13.15 13.63 17.81
N ARG A 360 13.38 14.04 19.05
CA ARG A 360 12.41 14.85 19.83
C ARG A 360 12.14 16.20 19.18
N PHE A 361 13.18 16.85 18.67
CA PHE A 361 13.11 18.13 17.97
C PHE A 361 12.23 18.03 16.72
N ASN A 362 12.44 17.00 15.90
CA ASN A 362 11.68 16.76 14.69
C ASN A 362 10.23 16.34 14.98
N GLU A 363 9.98 15.62 16.08
CA GLU A 363 8.61 15.34 16.55
C GLU A 363 7.88 16.62 16.96
N PHE A 364 8.56 17.55 17.63
CA PHE A 364 7.98 18.86 17.99
C PHE A 364 7.75 19.76 16.78
N TYR A 365 8.65 19.72 15.79
CA TYR A 365 8.40 20.33 14.50
C TYR A 365 7.08 19.83 13.90
N TRP A 366 6.87 18.51 13.81
CA TRP A 366 5.62 17.96 13.25
C TRP A 366 4.38 18.21 14.13
N ASN A 367 4.53 18.21 15.46
CA ASN A 367 3.44 18.57 16.38
C ASN A 367 2.96 20.01 16.13
N THR A 368 3.87 20.96 15.99
CA THR A 368 3.51 22.37 15.76
C THR A 368 3.05 22.62 14.33
N TYR A 369 3.72 22.00 13.35
CA TYR A 369 3.37 22.09 11.93
C TYR A 369 1.94 21.60 11.68
N SER A 370 1.56 20.43 12.21
CA SER A 370 0.20 19.87 12.04
C SER A 370 -0.91 20.72 12.64
N GLN A 371 -0.60 21.56 13.62
CA GLN A 371 -1.57 22.48 14.24
C GLN A 371 -1.80 23.75 13.41
N THR A 372 -0.80 24.21 12.65
CA THR A 372 -0.80 25.53 12.01
C THR A 372 -0.88 25.44 10.48
N THR A 373 -0.15 24.50 9.87
CA THR A 373 0.01 24.37 8.41
C THR A 373 -0.57 23.05 7.92
N ARG A 374 -1.78 23.12 7.37
CA ARG A 374 -2.65 21.95 7.12
C ARG A 374 -2.35 21.19 5.83
N MET A 375 -1.84 21.87 4.81
CA MET A 375 -1.95 21.42 3.42
C MET A 375 -1.05 20.23 3.08
N GLU A 376 0.17 20.16 3.62
CA GLU A 376 1.20 19.22 3.14
C GLU A 376 1.12 17.83 3.78
N ILE A 377 0.50 17.69 4.95
CA ILE A 377 0.42 16.40 5.68
C ILE A 377 -0.98 15.75 5.66
N SER A 378 -2.05 16.53 5.43
CA SER A 378 -3.43 16.02 5.52
C SER A 378 -4.23 16.10 4.21
N LEU A 379 -3.83 16.96 3.25
CA LEU A 379 -4.61 17.24 2.04
C LEU A 379 -3.89 16.90 0.72
N GLY A 380 -2.57 16.64 0.73
CA GLY A 380 -1.80 16.19 -0.43
C GLY A 380 -1.97 14.69 -0.70
N MET A 381 -3.17 14.23 -1.03
CA MET A 381 -3.46 12.80 -1.25
C MET A 381 -3.08 12.26 -2.64
N GLU A 382 -2.36 13.03 -3.44
CA GLU A 382 -1.86 12.57 -4.73
C GLU A 382 -0.38 12.90 -4.87
N MET A 383 0.42 11.87 -5.15
CA MET A 383 1.62 12.03 -5.97
C MET A 383 1.17 12.48 -7.36
N GLY A 384 0.67 13.72 -7.47
CA GLY A 384 0.12 14.34 -8.68
C GLY A 384 1.22 14.62 -9.70
N GLY A 385 1.92 13.59 -10.15
CA GLY A 385 3.11 13.70 -10.99
C GLY A 385 4.39 14.14 -10.24
N LEU A 386 4.40 14.14 -8.90
CA LEU A 386 5.61 14.45 -8.12
C LEU A 386 6.67 13.35 -8.26
N SER A 387 7.94 13.74 -8.29
CA SER A 387 9.07 12.81 -8.45
C SER A 387 9.47 12.09 -7.15
N LYS A 388 8.96 12.55 -6.00
CA LYS A 388 9.23 11.95 -4.68
C LYS A 388 8.02 11.96 -3.75
N PRO A 389 7.85 10.91 -2.91
CA PRO A 389 6.80 10.84 -1.89
C PRO A 389 6.79 12.08 -1.00
N THR A 390 5.60 12.57 -0.69
CA THR A 390 5.36 13.67 0.25
C THR A 390 5.30 13.17 1.70
N PRO A 391 5.36 14.06 2.70
CA PRO A 391 5.08 13.71 4.09
C PRO A 391 3.73 13.00 4.29
N ALA A 392 2.68 13.45 3.59
CA ALA A 392 1.37 12.80 3.59
C ALA A 392 1.45 11.35 3.08
N ASP A 393 2.20 11.09 2.01
CA ASP A 393 2.37 9.72 1.48
C ASP A 393 2.98 8.78 2.51
N TYR A 394 3.98 9.23 3.26
CA TYR A 394 4.56 8.44 4.33
C TYR A 394 3.56 8.24 5.47
N LEU A 395 2.87 9.30 5.90
CA LEU A 395 1.97 9.27 7.05
C LEU A 395 0.81 8.29 6.85
N TYR A 396 0.13 8.37 5.71
CA TYR A 396 -1.03 7.53 5.44
C TYR A 396 -0.67 6.07 5.13
N ARG A 397 0.59 5.76 4.79
CA ARG A 397 1.11 4.38 4.71
C ARG A 397 1.54 3.85 6.07
N MET A 398 2.06 4.75 6.90
CA MET A 398 2.60 4.42 8.22
C MET A 398 1.49 4.02 9.19
N ILE A 399 0.39 4.78 9.24
CA ILE A 399 -0.68 4.54 10.22
C ILE A 399 -1.27 3.13 10.11
N PRO A 400 -1.75 2.64 8.94
CA PRO A 400 -2.31 1.28 8.85
C PRO A 400 -1.28 0.18 9.18
N ALA A 401 -0.01 0.39 8.83
CA ALA A 401 1.07 -0.55 9.17
C ALA A 401 1.35 -0.56 10.69
N MET A 402 1.33 0.61 11.35
CA MET A 402 1.52 0.74 12.79
C MET A 402 0.34 0.19 13.59
N GLU A 403 -0.89 0.42 13.14
CA GLU A 403 -2.11 -0.21 13.67
C GLU A 403 -2.00 -1.72 13.60
N LYS A 404 -1.59 -2.23 12.42
CA LYS A 404 -1.43 -3.65 12.22
C LYS A 404 -0.33 -4.23 13.11
N LEU A 405 0.79 -3.53 13.24
CA LEU A 405 1.87 -3.90 14.13
C LEU A 405 1.42 -3.94 15.59
N ALA A 406 0.61 -2.97 16.04
CA ALA A 406 0.06 -2.94 17.39
C ALA A 406 -0.88 -4.12 17.68
N GLN A 407 -1.54 -4.68 16.65
CA GLN A 407 -2.34 -5.90 16.78
C GLN A 407 -1.48 -7.17 16.88
N VAL A 408 -0.42 -7.28 16.09
CA VAL A 408 0.43 -8.50 16.03
C VAL A 408 1.55 -8.52 17.08
N ARG A 409 1.99 -7.34 17.55
CA ARG A 409 2.97 -7.11 18.61
C ARG A 409 2.49 -6.02 19.58
N PRO A 410 1.43 -6.28 20.38
CA PRO A 410 0.89 -5.31 21.33
C PRO A 410 1.91 -4.87 22.41
N GLU A 411 2.95 -5.67 22.63
CA GLU A 411 4.07 -5.41 23.53
C GLU A 411 5.08 -4.38 23.01
N ASP A 412 5.06 -4.07 21.70
CA ASP A 412 5.91 -3.03 21.12
C ASP A 412 5.40 -1.63 21.49
N LEU A 413 5.84 -1.17 22.67
CA LEU A 413 5.47 0.13 23.21
C LEU A 413 5.98 1.28 22.32
N GLU A 414 7.14 1.13 21.67
CA GLU A 414 7.70 2.17 20.83
C GLU A 414 6.83 2.40 19.58
N ASN A 415 6.39 1.33 18.92
CA ASN A 415 5.43 1.43 17.83
C ASN A 415 4.15 2.15 18.27
N ARG A 416 3.64 1.83 19.47
CA ARG A 416 2.41 2.44 19.99
C ARG A 416 2.57 3.92 20.34
N PHE A 417 3.72 4.33 20.90
CA PHE A 417 4.03 5.75 21.09
C PHE A 417 4.02 6.49 19.77
N ARG A 418 4.70 5.93 18.76
CA ARG A 418 4.77 6.50 17.40
C ARG A 418 3.43 6.52 16.69
N LEU A 419 2.59 5.51 16.89
CA LEU A 419 1.23 5.47 16.36
C LEU A 419 0.38 6.62 16.91
N GLY A 420 0.44 6.87 18.22
CA GLY A 420 -0.24 8.03 18.81
C GLY A 420 0.27 9.37 18.24
N ASN A 421 1.59 9.49 18.01
CA ASN A 421 2.18 10.65 17.35
C ASN A 421 1.70 10.79 15.89
N ALA A 422 1.63 9.69 15.16
CA ALA A 422 1.16 9.65 13.79
C ALA A 422 -0.32 10.07 13.68
N TYR A 423 -1.19 9.57 14.57
CA TYR A 423 -2.57 10.04 14.66
C TYR A 423 -2.64 11.53 14.96
N ARG A 424 -1.80 12.02 15.88
CA ARG A 424 -1.72 13.45 16.20
C ARG A 424 -1.34 14.29 14.98
N TRP A 425 -0.34 13.87 14.21
CA TRP A 425 0.08 14.56 12.98
C TRP A 425 -0.98 14.46 11.86
N ASN A 426 -1.71 13.35 11.79
CA ASN A 426 -2.85 13.17 10.89
C ASN A 426 -4.13 13.87 11.37
N ASN A 427 -4.07 14.52 12.54
CA ASN A 427 -5.20 15.15 13.21
C ASN A 427 -6.38 14.20 13.53
N ASP A 428 -6.09 12.91 13.73
CA ASP A 428 -7.02 11.99 14.39
C ASP A 428 -6.88 12.12 15.91
N GLN A 429 -7.47 13.18 16.44
CA GLN A 429 -7.30 13.59 17.84
C GLN A 429 -7.77 12.54 18.83
N LEU A 430 -8.90 11.89 18.52
CA LEU A 430 -9.50 10.90 19.40
C LEU A 430 -8.63 9.64 19.43
N ALA A 431 -8.15 9.18 18.27
CA ALA A 431 -7.25 8.05 18.22
C ALA A 431 -5.90 8.34 18.90
N ALA A 432 -5.36 9.55 18.74
CA ALA A 432 -4.12 9.99 19.40
C ALA A 432 -4.26 9.96 20.93
N ILE A 433 -5.29 10.61 21.48
CA ILE A 433 -5.55 10.65 22.93
C ILE A 433 -5.77 9.23 23.46
N ALA A 434 -6.67 8.46 22.85
CA ALA A 434 -6.97 7.10 23.30
C ALA A 434 -5.73 6.18 23.30
N THR A 435 -4.85 6.33 22.30
CA THR A 435 -3.61 5.55 22.20
C THR A 435 -2.65 5.87 23.35
N HIS A 436 -2.42 7.15 23.64
CA HIS A 436 -1.51 7.56 24.72
C HIS A 436 -2.09 7.33 26.12
N GLU A 437 -3.41 7.48 26.31
CA GLU A 437 -4.09 7.09 27.55
C GLU A 437 -3.95 5.60 27.82
N ALA A 438 -4.17 4.74 26.81
CA ALA A 438 -4.00 3.30 26.94
C ALA A 438 -2.56 2.92 27.28
N LEU A 439 -1.56 3.63 26.74
CA LEU A 439 -0.16 3.44 27.13
C LEU A 439 0.09 3.82 28.59
N LEU A 440 -0.40 4.98 29.04
CA LEU A 440 -0.25 5.44 30.42
C LEU A 440 -0.88 4.48 31.44
N GLN A 441 -2.03 3.89 31.10
CA GLN A 441 -2.71 2.90 31.93
C GLN A 441 -1.95 1.57 32.01
N GLN A 442 -1.28 1.17 30.94
CA GLN A 442 -0.57 -0.11 30.85
C GLN A 442 0.86 -0.06 31.38
N ILE A 443 1.50 1.11 31.40
CA ILE A 443 2.86 1.27 31.91
C ILE A 443 2.83 1.29 33.45
N PRO A 444 3.50 0.32 34.11
CA PRO A 444 3.55 0.26 35.58
C PRO A 444 4.19 1.52 36.19
N PRO A 445 3.75 1.96 37.39
CA PRO A 445 4.28 3.15 38.06
C PRO A 445 5.80 3.13 38.26
N GLU A 446 6.41 1.95 38.42
CA GLU A 446 7.84 1.77 38.64
C GLU A 446 8.68 2.15 37.40
N ARG A 447 8.07 2.19 36.21
CA ARG A 447 8.73 2.58 34.96
C ARG A 447 8.62 4.09 34.74
N ALA A 448 9.11 4.87 35.70
CA ALA A 448 8.94 6.32 35.77
C ALA A 448 9.27 7.07 34.47
N THR A 449 10.38 6.72 33.80
CA THR A 449 10.78 7.32 32.52
C THR A 449 9.78 7.06 31.38
N LEU A 450 9.28 5.82 31.25
CA LEU A 450 8.27 5.50 30.22
C LEU A 450 6.94 6.15 30.54
N ARG A 451 6.59 6.24 31.83
CA ARG A 451 5.38 6.90 32.29
C ARG A 451 5.43 8.41 32.03
N ALA A 452 6.57 9.05 32.30
CA ALA A 452 6.80 10.46 31.98
C ALA A 452 6.65 10.72 30.47
N ARG A 453 7.21 9.87 29.61
CA ARG A 453 6.99 9.98 28.16
C ARG A 453 5.50 9.86 27.80
N ALA A 454 4.77 8.89 28.36
CA ALA A 454 3.34 8.73 28.09
C ALA A 454 2.51 9.94 28.49
N LEU A 455 2.82 10.55 29.64
CA LEU A 455 2.18 11.78 30.08
C LEU A 455 2.49 12.97 29.15
N ILE A 456 3.75 13.12 28.71
CA ILE A 456 4.14 14.17 27.75
C ILE A 456 3.40 14.01 26.43
N GLU A 457 3.36 12.78 25.88
CA GLU A 457 2.68 12.55 24.60
C GLU A 457 1.16 12.73 24.71
N LEU A 458 0.56 12.29 25.83
CA LEU A 458 -0.86 12.50 26.10
C LEU A 458 -1.20 13.99 26.18
N ALA A 459 -0.39 14.77 26.90
CA ALA A 459 -0.54 16.22 26.98
C ALA A 459 -0.49 16.86 25.60
N TRP A 460 0.48 16.47 24.75
CA TRP A 460 0.55 16.96 23.36
C TRP A 460 -0.66 16.58 22.52
N SER A 461 -1.22 15.38 22.70
CA SER A 461 -2.42 14.93 21.98
C SER A 461 -3.66 15.74 22.40
N LYS A 462 -3.78 16.10 23.68
CA LYS A 462 -4.83 17.01 24.18
C LYS A 462 -4.64 18.45 23.72
N ILE A 463 -3.41 18.97 23.71
CA ILE A 463 -3.07 20.28 23.12
C ILE A 463 -3.47 20.30 21.64
N ALA A 464 -3.15 19.25 20.88
CA ALA A 464 -3.49 19.17 19.46
C ALA A 464 -5.02 19.21 19.22
N LYS A 465 -5.82 18.54 20.06
CA LYS A 465 -7.29 18.63 20.02
C LYS A 465 -7.78 20.07 20.15
N VAL A 466 -7.28 20.79 21.15
CA VAL A 466 -7.66 22.18 21.43
C VAL A 466 -7.20 23.11 20.31
N ALA A 467 -5.94 22.98 19.90
CA ALA A 467 -5.34 23.77 18.83
C ALA A 467 -6.07 23.61 17.50
N TRP A 468 -6.50 22.39 17.17
CA TRP A 468 -7.25 22.12 15.93
C TRP A 468 -8.69 22.59 16.00
N ASN A 469 -9.42 22.22 17.06
CA ASN A 469 -10.85 22.56 17.18
C ASN A 469 -11.06 24.06 17.46
N ARG A 470 -10.02 24.76 17.92
CA ARG A 470 -10.05 26.17 18.34
C ARG A 470 -11.06 26.43 19.47
N ILE A 471 -11.24 25.44 20.34
CA ILE A 471 -12.10 25.49 21.54
C ILE A 471 -11.18 25.67 22.75
N PHE A 472 -10.74 26.90 22.99
CA PHE A 472 -9.72 27.19 24.02
C PHE A 472 -10.22 26.99 25.46
N ASP A 473 -11.54 26.97 25.67
CA ASP A 473 -12.18 26.69 26.96
C ASP A 473 -12.43 25.20 27.22
N ASP A 474 -12.00 24.31 26.32
CA ASP A 474 -12.09 22.86 26.51
C ASP A 474 -11.26 22.42 27.73
N PRO A 475 -11.86 21.74 28.74
CA PRO A 475 -11.17 21.38 29.97
C PRO A 475 -9.94 20.49 29.77
N VAL A 476 -9.84 19.78 28.63
CA VAL A 476 -8.68 18.95 28.30
C VAL A 476 -7.37 19.72 28.25
N ILE A 477 -7.38 21.05 28.04
CA ILE A 477 -6.14 21.84 28.07
C ILE A 477 -5.58 21.96 29.49
N THR A 478 -6.44 21.99 30.50
CA THR A 478 -6.03 22.02 31.91
C THR A 478 -5.51 20.64 32.34
N GLU A 479 -6.10 19.58 31.80
CA GLU A 479 -5.58 18.21 31.99
C GLU A 479 -4.19 18.07 31.36
N ALA A 480 -4.01 18.54 30.12
CA ALA A 480 -2.72 18.52 29.42
C ALA A 480 -1.60 19.18 30.24
N TYR A 481 -1.89 20.33 30.84
CA TYR A 481 -0.95 21.00 31.74
C TYR A 481 -0.57 20.12 32.94
N LYS A 482 -1.54 19.51 33.61
CA LYS A 482 -1.30 18.64 34.78
C LYS A 482 -0.53 17.39 34.41
N GLU A 483 -0.80 16.78 33.26
CA GLU A 483 -0.06 15.61 32.78
C GLU A 483 1.40 15.96 32.48
N ALA A 484 1.66 17.10 31.83
CA ALA A 484 3.01 17.58 31.61
C ALA A 484 3.73 17.91 32.94
N GLU A 485 3.03 18.49 33.91
CA GLU A 485 3.57 18.75 35.26
C GLU A 485 3.92 17.46 36.01
N GLU A 486 3.06 16.44 35.95
CA GLU A 486 3.34 15.12 36.52
C GLU A 486 4.55 14.47 35.83
N ALA A 487 4.63 14.53 34.50
CA ALA A 487 5.78 14.03 33.76
C ALA A 487 7.08 14.69 34.21
N PHE A 488 7.06 16.02 34.38
CA PHE A 488 8.21 16.78 34.88
C PHE A 488 8.66 16.29 36.25
N LYS A 489 7.74 15.91 37.15
CA LYS A 489 8.06 15.40 38.49
C LYS A 489 8.61 13.97 38.48
N LEU A 490 8.27 13.15 37.49
CA LEU A 490 8.60 11.71 37.43
C LEU A 490 9.99 11.37 36.89
N THR A 491 10.70 12.31 36.26
CA THR A 491 11.97 12.04 35.59
C THR A 491 12.97 13.16 35.82
N ASP A 492 14.26 12.80 35.92
CA ASP A 492 15.39 13.74 35.97
C ASP A 492 16.21 13.76 34.68
N ARG A 493 15.74 13.07 33.63
CA ARG A 493 16.40 13.09 32.33
C ARG A 493 16.24 14.48 31.69
N PRO A 494 17.34 15.17 31.30
CA PRO A 494 17.26 16.52 30.75
C PRO A 494 16.31 16.63 29.54
N LEU A 495 16.32 15.63 28.65
CA LEU A 495 15.43 15.61 27.48
C LEU A 495 13.94 15.59 27.86
N ASP A 496 13.57 14.77 28.85
CA ASP A 496 12.18 14.65 29.28
C ASP A 496 11.73 15.87 30.10
N LYS A 497 12.63 16.42 30.94
CA LYS A 497 12.39 17.68 31.68
C LYS A 497 12.16 18.85 30.73
N PHE A 498 13.01 19.00 29.72
CA PHE A 498 12.84 19.97 28.65
C PHE A 498 11.48 19.79 27.97
N ALA A 499 11.19 18.57 27.52
CA ALA A 499 9.95 18.28 26.80
C ALA A 499 8.71 18.58 27.66
N ALA A 500 8.70 18.20 28.93
CA ALA A 500 7.61 18.46 29.85
C ALA A 500 7.41 19.96 30.12
N ALA A 501 8.47 20.71 30.43
CA ALA A 501 8.40 22.16 30.65
C ALA A 501 7.92 22.92 29.39
N TYR A 502 8.43 22.53 28.22
CA TYR A 502 7.99 23.08 26.94
C TYR A 502 6.50 22.78 26.68
N THR A 503 6.03 21.58 27.02
CA THR A 503 4.61 21.18 26.88
C THR A 503 3.69 21.95 27.83
N MET A 504 4.13 22.23 29.07
CA MET A 504 3.41 23.09 30.02
C MET A 504 3.22 24.50 29.46
N ALA A 505 4.27 25.10 28.89
CA ALA A 505 4.19 26.41 28.24
C ALA A 505 3.16 26.40 27.09
N TYR A 506 3.18 25.39 26.23
CA TYR A 506 2.20 25.23 25.14
C TYR A 506 0.77 25.09 25.63
N SER A 507 0.56 24.34 26.71
CA SER A 507 -0.78 24.18 27.29
C SER A 507 -1.36 25.55 27.67
N LEU A 508 -0.55 26.40 28.33
CA LEU A 508 -0.95 27.74 28.74
C LEU A 508 -1.23 28.69 27.57
N VAL A 509 -0.50 28.56 26.45
CA VAL A 509 -0.74 29.38 25.24
C VAL A 509 -2.16 29.20 24.70
N PHE A 510 -2.73 28.01 24.85
CA PHE A 510 -4.08 27.66 24.40
C PHE A 510 -5.15 27.79 25.48
N THR A 511 -4.82 28.34 26.65
CA THR A 511 -5.82 28.66 27.68
C THR A 511 -6.46 30.04 27.44
N PRO A 512 -7.75 30.24 27.78
CA PRO A 512 -8.44 31.52 27.52
C PRO A 512 -7.85 32.69 28.32
N ASN A 513 -7.42 32.41 29.56
CA ASN A 513 -6.78 33.38 30.45
C ASN A 513 -5.26 33.18 30.44
N ARG A 514 -4.66 33.40 29.27
CA ARG A 514 -3.23 33.16 29.03
C ARG A 514 -2.36 33.90 30.07
N ASP A 515 -1.63 33.13 30.88
CA ASP A 515 -0.67 33.66 31.85
C ASP A 515 0.73 33.76 31.22
N ASN A 516 1.04 34.94 30.67
CA ASN A 516 2.35 35.20 30.04
C ASN A 516 3.52 35.00 31.02
N ARG A 517 3.34 35.30 32.31
CA ARG A 517 4.42 35.13 33.30
C ARG A 517 4.72 33.66 33.51
N ALA A 518 3.68 32.84 33.71
CA ALA A 518 3.85 31.40 33.84
C ALA A 518 4.44 30.78 32.56
N ILE A 519 4.02 31.24 31.36
CA ILE A 519 4.62 30.79 30.10
C ILE A 519 6.12 31.12 30.05
N LEU A 520 6.53 32.33 30.43
CA LEU A 520 7.94 32.73 30.49
C LEU A 520 8.73 31.86 31.47
N GLU A 521 8.19 31.59 32.66
CA GLU A 521 8.82 30.72 33.66
C GLU A 521 9.06 29.30 33.11
N HIS A 522 8.04 28.70 32.49
CA HIS A 522 8.15 27.36 31.87
C HIS A 522 9.11 27.32 30.69
N LEU A 523 9.12 28.34 29.82
CA LEU A 523 10.06 28.41 28.71
C LEU A 523 11.50 28.64 29.18
N THR A 524 11.71 29.40 30.25
CA THR A 524 13.03 29.58 30.88
C THR A 524 13.54 28.26 31.43
N GLU A 525 12.67 27.52 32.12
CA GLU A 525 13.00 26.20 32.64
C GLU A 525 13.27 25.19 31.51
N ALA A 526 12.44 25.19 30.46
CA ALA A 526 12.64 24.35 29.28
C ALA A 526 14.00 24.62 28.62
N ARG A 527 14.38 25.91 28.45
CA ARG A 527 15.68 26.31 27.91
C ARG A 527 16.84 25.78 28.75
N ARG A 528 16.73 25.88 30.08
CA ARG A 528 17.75 25.41 31.03
C ARG A 528 18.02 23.93 30.88
N TRP A 529 16.99 23.11 30.72
CA TRP A 529 17.13 21.66 30.49
C TRP A 529 17.56 21.33 29.06
N TYR A 530 17.05 22.07 28.07
CA TYR A 530 17.39 21.88 26.67
C TYR A 530 18.90 22.00 26.43
N LEU A 531 19.51 23.06 26.96
CA LEU A 531 20.95 23.33 26.79
C LEU A 531 21.85 22.34 27.56
N GLN A 532 21.29 21.48 28.42
CA GLN A 532 22.03 20.38 29.04
C GLN A 532 22.02 19.10 28.18
N VAL A 533 21.20 19.03 27.14
CA VAL A 533 21.19 17.90 26.21
C VAL A 533 22.34 18.07 25.21
N GLY A 534 23.08 16.98 24.94
CA GLY A 534 24.10 16.99 23.90
C GLY A 534 23.53 17.49 22.57
N GLY A 535 24.34 18.21 21.79
CA GLY A 535 23.93 18.72 20.47
C GLY A 535 22.87 19.84 20.46
N ALA A 536 22.42 20.32 21.63
CA ALA A 536 21.62 21.52 21.76
C ALA A 536 22.44 22.79 21.49
N SER A 537 21.80 23.84 20.99
CA SER A 537 22.42 25.15 20.74
C SER A 537 21.44 26.29 21.01
N PRO A 538 21.93 27.51 21.27
CA PRO A 538 21.07 28.69 21.35
C PRO A 538 20.24 28.92 20.08
N ASP A 539 20.78 28.60 18.90
CA ASP A 539 20.09 28.72 17.62
C ASP A 539 18.91 27.74 17.49
N SER A 540 19.14 26.47 17.83
CA SER A 540 18.09 25.45 17.79
C SER A 540 17.01 25.71 18.86
N TRP A 541 17.37 26.26 20.01
CA TRP A 541 16.39 26.77 20.98
C TRP A 541 15.54 27.91 20.40
N ARG A 542 16.18 28.92 19.80
CA ARG A 542 15.45 30.03 19.16
C ARG A 542 14.48 29.54 18.08
N TYR A 543 14.89 28.54 17.31
CA TYR A 543 14.01 27.92 16.32
C TYR A 543 12.73 27.36 16.94
N LEU A 544 12.84 26.66 18.09
CA LEU A 544 11.66 26.13 18.81
C LEU A 544 10.71 27.23 19.29
N LEU A 545 11.15 28.48 19.43
CA LEU A 545 10.30 29.62 19.80
C LEU A 545 9.69 30.34 18.59
N ALA A 546 10.26 30.15 17.39
CA ALA A 546 9.93 30.90 16.18
C ALA A 546 8.79 30.27 15.35
N ASN A 547 8.07 29.28 15.87
CA ASN A 547 6.91 28.69 15.21
C ASN A 547 5.66 29.57 15.36
N ASP A 548 4.66 29.37 14.51
CA ASP A 548 3.46 30.23 14.44
C ASP A 548 2.64 30.30 15.75
N THR A 549 2.80 29.33 16.65
CA THR A 549 2.10 29.33 17.95
C THR A 549 2.81 30.21 18.97
N LEU A 550 4.13 30.05 19.15
CA LEU A 550 4.89 30.79 20.17
C LEU A 550 5.40 32.16 19.70
N LYS A 551 5.68 32.33 18.41
CA LYS A 551 6.27 33.54 17.86
C LYS A 551 5.49 34.80 18.26
N GLY A 552 4.16 34.75 18.14
CA GLY A 552 3.30 35.88 18.51
C GLY A 552 3.32 36.23 20.00
N VAL A 553 3.61 35.26 20.89
CA VAL A 553 3.78 35.53 22.33
C VAL A 553 5.15 36.12 22.61
N VAL A 554 6.18 35.51 22.02
CA VAL A 554 7.59 35.86 22.25
C VAL A 554 7.95 37.22 21.67
N GLU A 555 7.41 37.60 20.51
CA GLU A 555 7.67 38.88 19.87
C GLU A 555 6.85 40.03 20.46
N ALA A 556 5.64 39.74 20.98
CA ALA A 556 4.73 40.78 21.47
C ALA A 556 5.05 41.26 22.90
N ASP A 557 5.67 40.42 23.73
CA ASP A 557 5.95 40.73 25.14
C ASP A 557 7.46 40.86 25.38
N PRO A 558 7.96 42.07 25.70
CA PRO A 558 9.39 42.32 25.92
C PRO A 558 10.04 41.45 27.00
N ALA A 559 9.26 40.90 27.95
CA ALA A 559 9.78 40.02 28.99
C ALA A 559 10.42 38.74 28.41
N PHE A 560 9.99 38.31 27.22
CA PHE A 560 10.46 37.10 26.55
C PHE A 560 11.79 37.27 25.81
N GLN A 561 12.30 38.51 25.64
CA GLN A 561 13.54 38.78 24.91
C GLN A 561 14.76 38.09 25.54
N SER A 562 14.74 37.86 26.85
CA SER A 562 15.75 37.09 27.56
C SER A 562 15.92 35.64 27.05
N LEU A 563 14.86 35.05 26.49
CA LEU A 563 14.89 33.71 25.89
C LEU A 563 15.56 33.70 24.52
N LEU A 564 15.64 34.86 23.85
CA LEU A 564 16.20 35.04 22.51
C LEU A 564 17.67 35.49 22.54
N ALA A 565 18.12 36.07 23.66
CA ALA A 565 19.49 36.49 23.85
C ALA A 565 20.44 35.27 23.76
N ALA A 566 21.44 35.36 22.87
CA ALA A 566 22.55 34.42 22.86
C ALA A 566 23.29 34.56 24.19
N GLY A 567 23.52 33.44 24.88
CA GLY A 567 24.32 33.47 26.10
C GLY A 567 25.78 33.71 25.77
N ASP A 568 26.21 34.97 25.76
CA ASP A 568 27.58 35.36 26.08
C ASP A 568 27.61 35.78 27.55
N GLN A 569 27.54 34.80 28.47
CA GLN A 569 28.04 34.94 29.84
C GLN A 569 28.51 33.56 30.31
N GLY A 570 29.82 33.34 30.23
CA GLY A 570 30.52 32.14 30.65
C GLY A 570 31.85 32.01 29.95
#